data_AF-C0FX97-F1
#
_entry.id   AF-C0FX97-F1
#
_cell.length_a   1.000
_cell.length_b   1.000
_cell.length_c   1.000
_cell.angle_alpha   90.00
_cell.angle_beta   90.00
_cell.angle_gamma   90.00
#
_symmetry.space_group_name_H-M   'P 1'
#
loop_
_entity.id
_entity.type
_entity.pdbx_description
1 polymer ?
#
loop_
_entity_poly.entity_id
_entity_poly.type
_entity_poly.pdbx_seq_one_letter_code
_entity_poly.pdbx_strand_id
1 'polypeptide(L)'
;MKRLFMPDIKYAQTEAVDKGSLKVEVLTNRTRRPIEGARITISYSGDPDSTVEEVSADDSGMSEKLTLDAPPLEYSMEPSENQPFAQYTVKVTAPGYRPVSISGVQVFSEQLALQQVRMAEENEEENQIDSIVIPVNTLFGNFPAKIAESEIKPVSDSGEIVLSKVVIPEFVVVHDGPPSDPNAANYYVRYRDYIKNVASSEIYSTWPDSTLRANILAIMSFTLNRVYTEWYRNKGYNFTITTSTAFDQKFVYGRNIFQSISDVVDEMFQNYLSRPNVRQPILTQYCDGQRVTCSNWLSQWGSKYLGDQNYETIEILRYYYGDNMFINTAEEISGIPASWPRYNLEVGAAGDKVRQIQEQLARISQAYPAIPTITPDGIYGEATRAAVEKFQSIFGLPVTGVVDYRTWYKISEIYVAVTRIAELV
;
A
#
# COMPACT_ATOMS: atom_id res chain seq x y z
N MET A 1 -41.37 -0.92 -17.67
CA MET A 1 -40.32 -0.06 -17.07
C MET A 1 -40.74 0.31 -15.65
N LYS A 2 -40.32 -0.47 -14.65
CA LYS A 2 -40.42 -0.08 -13.24
C LYS A 2 -39.07 0.52 -12.87
N ARG A 3 -39.06 1.81 -12.52
CA ARG A 3 -37.91 2.46 -11.88
C ARG A 3 -37.64 1.72 -10.58
N LEU A 4 -36.49 1.06 -10.48
CA LEU A 4 -35.95 0.63 -9.20
C LEU A 4 -35.61 1.90 -8.43
N PHE A 5 -36.41 2.22 -7.43
CA PHE A 5 -36.07 3.21 -6.42
C PHE A 5 -34.86 2.66 -5.65
N MET A 6 -33.72 3.33 -5.76
CA MET A 6 -32.66 3.21 -4.74
C MET A 6 -33.21 3.88 -3.48
N PRO A 7 -33.34 3.18 -2.34
CA PRO A 7 -33.76 3.83 -1.11
C PRO A 7 -32.72 4.89 -0.69
N ASP A 8 -33.21 6.04 -0.25
CA ASP A 8 -32.44 7.18 0.23
C ASP A 8 -31.37 6.75 1.24
N ILE A 9 -30.11 7.11 0.94
CA ILE A 9 -28.89 6.85 1.73
C ILE A 9 -28.91 7.53 3.12
N LYS A 10 -29.98 8.26 3.46
CA LYS A 10 -30.12 9.05 4.69
C LYS A 10 -30.70 8.32 5.91
N TYR A 11 -31.15 7.07 5.81
CA TYR A 11 -31.95 6.42 6.88
C TYR A 11 -31.35 5.13 7.48
N ALA A 12 -30.05 5.10 7.78
CA ALA A 12 -29.46 4.04 8.62
C ALA A 12 -28.26 4.45 9.49
N GLN A 13 -27.90 5.74 9.57
CA GLN A 13 -26.67 6.22 10.22
C GLN A 13 -26.86 6.81 11.64
N THR A 14 -28.02 6.66 12.29
CA THR A 14 -28.37 7.52 13.45
C THR A 14 -28.39 6.89 14.85
N GLU A 15 -27.97 5.64 15.08
CA GLU A 15 -27.98 5.12 16.48
C GLU A 15 -26.66 4.54 17.02
N ALA A 16 -25.65 4.31 16.20
CA ALA A 16 -24.27 4.07 16.65
C ALA A 16 -23.28 4.46 15.56
N VAL A 17 -22.52 5.54 15.78
CA VAL A 17 -21.48 6.01 14.87
C VAL A 17 -20.16 5.96 15.62
N ASP A 18 -19.28 5.07 15.20
CA ASP A 18 -17.91 5.04 15.66
C ASP A 18 -17.10 6.14 14.96
N LYS A 19 -15.83 6.29 15.33
CA LYS A 19 -14.92 7.25 14.71
C LYS A 19 -13.75 6.55 14.06
N GLY A 20 -13.42 6.96 12.84
CA GLY A 20 -12.15 6.66 12.19
C GLY A 20 -11.32 7.93 12.04
N SER A 21 -10.16 7.80 11.39
CA SER A 21 -9.31 8.96 11.11
C SER A 21 -8.81 8.99 9.68
N LEU A 22 -8.60 10.18 9.15
CA LEU A 22 -8.03 10.42 7.83
C LEU A 22 -6.89 11.43 7.91
N LYS A 23 -5.79 11.13 7.22
CA LYS A 23 -4.77 12.11 6.83
C LYS A 23 -4.69 12.16 5.31
N VAL A 24 -4.43 13.35 4.78
CA VAL A 24 -4.25 13.58 3.35
C VAL A 24 -2.82 14.07 3.11
N GLU A 25 -2.13 13.45 2.15
CA GLU A 25 -0.80 13.87 1.69
C GLU A 25 -0.93 14.46 0.29
N VAL A 26 -0.48 15.68 0.08
CA VAL A 26 -0.57 16.42 -1.18
C VAL A 26 0.82 16.63 -1.76
N LEU A 27 1.07 16.03 -2.91
CA LEU A 27 2.37 16.05 -3.60
C LEU A 27 2.22 16.53 -5.04
N THR A 28 3.28 17.10 -5.59
CA THR A 28 3.42 17.32 -7.04
C THR A 28 3.42 15.99 -7.79
N ASN A 29 2.80 15.96 -8.97
CA ASN A 29 2.59 14.74 -9.74
C ASN A 29 3.91 14.07 -10.15
N ARG A 30 4.82 14.85 -10.78
CA ARG A 30 6.08 14.34 -11.32
C ARG A 30 7.15 14.14 -10.27
N THR A 31 7.42 15.18 -9.48
CA THR A 31 8.57 15.21 -8.57
C THR A 31 8.27 14.74 -7.15
N ARG A 32 7.00 14.43 -6.84
CA ARG A 32 6.55 14.00 -5.50
C ARG A 32 6.98 14.95 -4.36
N ARG A 33 7.25 16.22 -4.69
CA ARG A 33 7.53 17.26 -3.71
C ARG A 33 6.24 17.65 -2.98
N PRO A 34 6.28 17.88 -1.66
CA PRO A 34 5.15 18.41 -0.91
C PRO A 34 4.57 19.71 -1.47
N ILE A 35 3.25 19.89 -1.39
CA ILE A 35 2.57 21.14 -1.73
C ILE A 35 1.99 21.75 -0.44
N GLU A 36 2.74 22.67 0.15
CA GLU A 36 2.31 23.44 1.34
C GLU A 36 1.14 24.37 1.01
N GLY A 37 0.20 24.49 1.95
CA GLY A 37 -0.95 25.38 1.82
C GLY A 37 -2.03 24.92 0.85
N ALA A 38 -1.92 23.71 0.28
CA ALA A 38 -2.98 23.10 -0.50
C ALA A 38 -4.25 22.97 0.34
N ARG A 39 -5.38 23.45 -0.18
CA ARG A 39 -6.69 23.36 0.48
C ARG A 39 -7.28 21.98 0.23
N ILE A 40 -7.69 21.32 1.31
CA ILE A 40 -8.26 19.97 1.32
C ILE A 40 -9.67 20.07 1.88
N THR A 41 -10.66 19.78 1.05
CA THR A 41 -12.08 19.75 1.43
C THR A 41 -12.56 18.30 1.46
N ILE A 42 -13.27 17.93 2.53
CA ILE A 42 -13.85 16.61 2.72
C ILE A 42 -15.36 16.71 2.76
N SER A 43 -16.03 15.87 1.98
CA SER A 43 -17.48 15.76 1.97
C SER A 43 -17.91 14.29 1.93
N TYR A 44 -19.18 14.00 2.26
CA TYR A 44 -19.70 12.64 2.10
C TYR A 44 -19.80 12.30 0.61
N SER A 45 -19.41 11.09 0.20
CA SER A 45 -19.47 10.70 -1.23
C SER A 45 -20.88 10.74 -1.82
N GLY A 46 -21.92 10.55 -0.99
CA GLY A 46 -23.32 10.67 -1.40
C GLY A 46 -23.88 12.10 -1.40
N ASP A 47 -23.14 13.07 -0.86
CA ASP A 47 -23.52 14.49 -0.78
C ASP A 47 -22.25 15.37 -0.89
N PRO A 48 -21.60 15.41 -2.07
CA PRO A 48 -20.27 15.98 -2.22
C PRO A 48 -20.22 17.51 -2.05
N ASP A 49 -21.37 18.19 -2.12
CA ASP A 49 -21.50 19.63 -1.90
C ASP A 49 -21.58 20.00 -0.41
N SER A 50 -21.85 19.02 0.45
CA SER A 50 -21.89 19.18 1.91
C SER A 50 -20.49 19.01 2.50
N THR A 51 -19.81 20.13 2.74
CA THR A 51 -18.48 20.12 3.36
C THR A 51 -18.59 19.67 4.82
N VAL A 52 -17.88 18.59 5.13
CA VAL A 52 -17.74 18.03 6.48
C VAL A 52 -16.56 18.67 7.20
N GLU A 53 -15.40 18.75 6.54
CA GLU A 53 -14.18 19.35 7.06
C GLU A 53 -13.43 20.10 5.95
N GLU A 54 -12.70 21.17 6.31
CA GLU A 54 -11.78 21.88 5.43
C GLU A 54 -10.47 22.17 6.18
N VAL A 55 -9.35 21.70 5.65
CA VAL A 55 -8.01 21.90 6.22
C VAL A 55 -7.00 22.27 5.15
N SER A 56 -5.80 22.65 5.57
CA SER A 56 -4.68 22.95 4.68
C SER A 56 -3.52 21.97 4.92
N ALA A 57 -2.76 21.69 3.86
CA ALA A 57 -1.52 20.93 3.96
C ALA A 57 -0.41 21.77 4.62
N ASP A 58 0.37 21.16 5.51
CA ASP A 58 1.53 21.74 6.16
C ASP A 58 2.78 21.79 5.24
N ASP A 59 3.94 22.18 5.81
CA ASP A 59 5.23 22.26 5.11
C ASP A 59 5.71 20.92 4.52
N SER A 60 5.15 19.82 5.00
CA SER A 60 5.42 18.45 4.59
C SER A 60 4.34 17.93 3.63
N GLY A 61 3.39 18.79 3.23
CA GLY A 61 2.30 18.45 2.33
C GLY A 61 1.21 17.63 3.01
N MET A 62 1.21 17.57 4.35
CA MET A 62 0.32 16.71 5.12
C MET A 62 -0.80 17.52 5.75
N SER A 63 -2.01 16.97 5.77
CA SER A 63 -3.07 17.46 6.64
C SER A 63 -2.80 17.08 8.11
N GLU A 64 -3.46 17.80 9.02
CA GLU A 64 -3.69 17.27 10.37
C GLU A 64 -4.50 15.97 10.34
N LYS A 65 -4.54 15.27 11.48
CA LYS A 65 -5.32 14.03 11.63
C LYS A 65 -6.78 14.38 11.87
N LEU A 66 -7.63 14.09 10.89
CA LEU A 66 -9.05 14.38 10.91
C LEU A 66 -9.81 13.21 11.54
N THR A 67 -10.75 13.50 12.44
CA THR A 67 -11.61 12.48 13.07
C THR A 67 -12.97 12.50 12.39
N LEU A 68 -13.32 11.41 11.71
CA LEU A 68 -14.50 11.32 10.86
C LEU A 68 -15.46 10.23 11.34
N ASP A 69 -16.74 10.38 11.02
CA ASP A 69 -17.75 9.36 11.28
C ASP A 69 -17.44 8.07 10.52
N ALA A 70 -17.57 6.94 11.21
CA ALA A 70 -17.40 5.62 10.62
C ALA A 70 -18.49 4.66 11.12
N PRO A 71 -18.90 3.67 10.31
CA PRO A 71 -19.75 2.60 10.78
C PRO A 71 -19.12 1.84 11.95
N PRO A 72 -19.94 1.23 12.83
CA PRO A 72 -19.46 0.43 13.95
C PRO A 72 -18.41 -0.63 13.57
N LEU A 73 -17.40 -0.81 14.43
CA LEU A 73 -16.32 -1.79 14.23
C LEU A 73 -16.85 -3.19 13.91
N GLU A 74 -17.91 -3.60 14.60
CA GLU A 74 -18.55 -4.91 14.46
C GLU A 74 -18.97 -5.25 13.02
N TYR A 75 -19.30 -4.26 12.19
CA TYR A 75 -19.67 -4.50 10.79
C TYR A 75 -18.49 -5.01 9.96
N SER A 76 -17.25 -4.76 10.39
CA SER A 76 -16.03 -5.25 9.74
C SER A 76 -15.53 -6.58 10.31
N MET A 77 -16.11 -7.05 11.41
CA MET A 77 -15.65 -8.24 12.11
C MET A 77 -16.38 -9.51 11.67
N GLU A 78 -17.51 -9.41 10.99
CA GLU A 78 -18.23 -10.55 10.43
C GLU A 78 -18.84 -10.19 9.06
N PRO A 79 -19.06 -11.17 8.16
CA PRO A 79 -19.79 -10.93 6.93
C PRO A 79 -21.18 -10.39 7.22
N SER A 80 -21.49 -9.20 6.71
CA SER A 80 -22.75 -8.51 6.92
C SER A 80 -23.19 -7.78 5.65
N GLU A 81 -24.50 -7.53 5.55
CA GLU A 81 -25.08 -6.64 4.53
C GLU A 81 -24.79 -5.16 4.85
N ASN A 82 -24.42 -4.84 6.10
CA ASN A 82 -24.07 -3.49 6.51
C ASN A 82 -22.65 -3.15 6.03
N GLN A 83 -22.48 -1.95 5.45
CA GLN A 83 -21.18 -1.48 4.98
C GLN A 83 -20.25 -1.16 6.16
N PRO A 84 -19.03 -1.73 6.22
CA PRO A 84 -18.13 -1.57 7.37
C PRO A 84 -17.27 -0.29 7.36
N PHE A 85 -17.44 0.57 6.35
CA PHE A 85 -16.65 1.79 6.17
C PHE A 85 -17.54 2.95 5.73
N ALA A 86 -17.17 4.17 6.12
CA ALA A 86 -17.73 5.39 5.53
C ALA A 86 -17.04 5.72 4.21
N GLN A 87 -17.72 6.46 3.34
CA GLN A 87 -17.16 6.92 2.06
C GLN A 87 -17.18 8.45 1.98
N TYR A 88 -16.00 9.01 1.77
CA TYR A 88 -15.77 10.44 1.64
C TYR A 88 -15.23 10.81 0.27
N THR A 89 -15.51 12.05 -0.14
CA THR A 89 -14.88 12.70 -1.28
C THR A 89 -13.82 13.65 -0.74
N VAL A 90 -12.59 13.50 -1.22
CA VAL A 90 -11.47 14.40 -0.92
C VAL A 90 -11.21 15.25 -2.15
N LYS A 91 -11.41 16.56 -2.04
CA LYS A 91 -11.14 17.53 -3.10
C LYS A 91 -9.95 18.41 -2.68
N VAL A 92 -8.96 18.54 -3.55
CA VAL A 92 -7.76 19.32 -3.27
C VAL A 92 -7.58 20.42 -4.31
N THR A 93 -7.31 21.64 -3.85
CA THR A 93 -6.98 22.80 -4.69
C THR A 93 -5.72 23.50 -4.18
N ALA A 94 -4.88 23.98 -5.10
CA ALA A 94 -3.68 24.74 -4.77
C ALA A 94 -3.39 25.73 -5.91
N PRO A 95 -2.94 26.98 -5.63
CA PRO A 95 -2.59 27.94 -6.67
C PRO A 95 -1.52 27.40 -7.64
N GLY A 96 -1.76 27.50 -8.95
CA GLY A 96 -0.84 27.02 -9.98
C GLY A 96 -0.91 25.52 -10.26
N TYR A 97 -1.83 24.79 -9.62
CA TYR A 97 -2.04 23.36 -9.81
C TYR A 97 -3.47 23.04 -10.23
N ARG A 98 -3.64 22.01 -11.05
CA ARG A 98 -4.97 21.51 -11.44
C ARG A 98 -5.66 20.84 -10.24
N PRO A 99 -6.94 21.19 -9.95
CA PRO A 99 -7.72 20.55 -8.89
C PRO A 99 -7.85 19.04 -9.07
N VAL A 100 -7.82 18.29 -7.97
CA VAL A 100 -8.05 16.85 -7.97
C VAL A 100 -9.21 16.51 -7.03
N SER A 101 -10.06 15.58 -7.45
CA SER A 101 -11.18 15.06 -6.68
C SER A 101 -11.10 13.54 -6.63
N ILE A 102 -11.13 12.97 -5.42
CA ILE A 102 -11.13 11.53 -5.19
C ILE A 102 -12.39 11.16 -4.42
N SER A 103 -13.31 10.44 -5.04
CA SER A 103 -14.54 9.95 -4.40
C SER A 103 -14.39 8.52 -3.93
N GLY A 104 -15.14 8.13 -2.89
CA GLY A 104 -15.13 6.78 -2.34
C GLY A 104 -13.95 6.49 -1.40
N VAL A 105 -13.27 7.52 -0.86
CA VAL A 105 -12.22 7.37 0.15
C VAL A 105 -12.81 6.70 1.39
N GLN A 106 -12.23 5.57 1.79
CA GLN A 106 -12.81 4.71 2.82
C GLN A 106 -12.22 5.01 4.20
N VAL A 107 -13.08 5.13 5.21
CA VAL A 107 -12.69 5.29 6.61
C VAL A 107 -13.37 4.21 7.45
N PHE A 108 -12.58 3.40 8.16
CA PHE A 108 -13.04 2.36 9.08
C PHE A 108 -12.98 2.87 10.53
N SER A 109 -13.83 2.30 11.40
CA SER A 109 -13.79 2.54 12.85
C SER A 109 -12.41 2.27 13.43
N GLU A 110 -11.91 3.19 14.26
CA GLU A 110 -10.63 3.15 14.97
C GLU A 110 -9.37 3.12 14.07
N GLN A 111 -9.51 3.14 12.75
CA GLN A 111 -8.39 3.05 11.81
C GLN A 111 -7.95 4.42 11.30
N LEU A 112 -6.65 4.56 11.07
CA LEU A 112 -6.08 5.70 10.35
C LEU A 112 -5.96 5.38 8.87
N ALA A 113 -6.75 6.06 8.05
CA ALA A 113 -6.62 6.11 6.60
C ALA A 113 -5.63 7.19 6.17
N LEU A 114 -4.84 6.90 5.14
CA LEU A 114 -3.95 7.84 4.47
C LEU A 114 -4.35 7.94 3.00
N GLN A 115 -4.78 9.13 2.57
CA GLN A 115 -5.10 9.43 1.18
C GLN A 115 -3.98 10.28 0.57
N GLN A 116 -3.26 9.73 -0.41
CA GLN A 116 -2.30 10.51 -1.20
C GLN A 116 -3.01 11.17 -2.39
N VAL A 117 -2.70 12.43 -2.66
CA VAL A 117 -3.21 13.22 -3.78
C VAL A 117 -2.02 13.78 -4.56
N ARG A 118 -2.03 13.56 -5.88
CA ARG A 118 -0.99 14.03 -6.78
C ARG A 118 -1.53 15.12 -7.69
N MET A 119 -0.93 16.29 -7.64
CA MET A 119 -1.36 17.48 -8.39
C MET A 119 -0.34 17.85 -9.47
N ALA A 120 -0.78 17.96 -10.71
CA ALA A 120 0.03 18.50 -11.79
C ALA A 120 -0.06 20.04 -11.81
N GLU A 121 1.02 20.70 -12.21
CA GLU A 121 0.98 22.14 -12.48
C GLU A 121 0.03 22.44 -13.66
N GLU A 122 -0.59 23.63 -13.68
CA GLU A 122 -1.56 24.02 -14.73
C GLU A 122 -0.97 24.01 -16.15
N ASN A 123 0.35 24.19 -16.27
CA ASN A 123 1.07 24.23 -17.54
C ASN A 123 1.65 22.87 -17.95
N GLU A 124 1.45 21.80 -17.17
CA GLU A 124 1.93 20.46 -17.54
C GLU A 124 1.09 19.89 -18.70
N GLU A 125 1.78 19.52 -19.79
CA GLU A 125 1.16 18.90 -20.98
C GLU A 125 0.66 17.45 -20.73
N GLU A 126 1.00 16.86 -19.58
CA GLU A 126 0.68 15.47 -19.27
C GLU A 126 -0.79 15.30 -18.85
N ASN A 127 -1.41 14.20 -19.27
CA ASN A 127 -2.78 13.83 -18.91
C ASN A 127 -2.85 13.42 -17.44
N GLN A 128 -3.18 14.37 -16.55
CA GLN A 128 -3.55 14.06 -15.17
C GLN A 128 -4.98 13.52 -15.11
N ILE A 129 -5.21 12.61 -14.18
CA ILE A 129 -6.55 12.14 -13.81
C ILE A 129 -7.07 13.07 -12.69
N ASP A 130 -7.91 14.02 -13.07
CA ASP A 130 -8.45 15.03 -12.15
C ASP A 130 -9.59 14.50 -11.27
N SER A 131 -10.24 13.43 -11.71
CA SER A 131 -11.34 12.78 -10.99
C SER A 131 -11.10 11.28 -10.87
N ILE A 132 -10.96 10.82 -9.63
CA ILE A 132 -10.70 9.42 -9.29
C ILE A 132 -11.90 8.88 -8.52
N VAL A 133 -12.36 7.68 -8.86
CA VAL A 133 -13.45 6.99 -8.16
C VAL A 133 -12.90 5.70 -7.57
N ILE A 134 -12.88 5.62 -6.24
CA ILE A 134 -12.50 4.42 -5.49
C ILE A 134 -13.76 3.55 -5.34
N PRO A 135 -13.81 2.33 -5.92
CA PRO A 135 -14.94 1.43 -5.70
C PRO A 135 -14.93 0.89 -4.27
N VAL A 136 -15.99 0.18 -3.88
CA VAL A 136 -16.04 -0.53 -2.60
C VAL A 136 -14.90 -1.58 -2.47
N ASN A 137 -14.58 -1.95 -1.23
CA ASN A 137 -13.64 -3.04 -0.94
C ASN A 137 -14.17 -4.40 -1.47
N THR A 138 -13.29 -5.33 -1.86
CA THR A 138 -13.71 -6.62 -2.45
C THR A 138 -14.45 -7.54 -1.49
N LEU A 139 -14.19 -7.39 -0.19
CA LEU A 139 -14.94 -8.08 0.86
C LEU A 139 -16.32 -7.50 1.12
N PHE A 140 -16.73 -6.42 0.44
CA PHE A 140 -18.09 -5.89 0.48
C PHE A 140 -18.78 -5.95 -0.89
N GLY A 141 -18.08 -5.58 -1.97
CA GLY A 141 -18.64 -5.56 -3.31
C GLY A 141 -18.71 -6.93 -4.00
N ASN A 142 -19.34 -6.95 -5.17
CA ASN A 142 -19.40 -8.13 -6.03
C ASN A 142 -18.30 -8.05 -7.10
N PHE A 143 -17.38 -9.02 -7.06
CA PHE A 143 -16.24 -9.08 -7.96
C PHE A 143 -16.12 -10.50 -8.57
N PRO A 144 -15.62 -10.62 -9.80
CA PRO A 144 -15.41 -11.93 -10.43
C PRO A 144 -14.58 -12.87 -9.55
N ALA A 145 -15.04 -14.12 -9.45
CA ALA A 145 -14.31 -15.18 -8.75
C ALA A 145 -12.96 -15.47 -9.44
N LYS A 146 -11.97 -15.80 -8.62
CA LYS A 146 -10.60 -16.10 -9.08
C LYS A 146 -10.57 -17.40 -9.89
N ILE A 147 -9.89 -17.36 -11.04
CA ILE A 147 -9.65 -18.52 -11.89
C ILE A 147 -8.52 -19.34 -11.27
N ALA A 148 -8.79 -20.61 -11.00
CA ALA A 148 -7.83 -21.50 -10.38
C ALA A 148 -6.58 -21.70 -11.25
N GLU A 149 -5.43 -21.63 -10.61
CA GLU A 149 -4.13 -21.76 -11.22
C GLU A 149 -3.20 -22.62 -10.36
N SER A 150 -2.27 -23.34 -11.00
CA SER A 150 -1.24 -24.07 -10.25
C SER A 150 -0.35 -23.10 -9.46
N GLU A 151 -0.05 -23.47 -8.23
CA GLU A 151 0.78 -22.69 -7.30
C GLU A 151 2.26 -22.62 -7.73
N ILE A 152 2.72 -23.59 -8.52
CA ILE A 152 4.06 -23.67 -9.10
C ILE A 152 3.93 -23.46 -10.61
N LYS A 153 4.59 -22.41 -11.13
CA LYS A 153 4.57 -22.12 -12.56
C LYS A 153 5.69 -22.83 -13.30
N PRO A 154 5.46 -23.24 -14.56
CA PRO A 154 6.56 -23.59 -15.44
C PRO A 154 7.45 -22.35 -15.62
N VAL A 155 8.75 -22.53 -15.39
CA VAL A 155 9.78 -21.53 -15.71
C VAL A 155 10.50 -22.03 -16.95
N SER A 156 10.51 -21.24 -18.01
CA SER A 156 11.22 -21.55 -19.25
C SER A 156 12.63 -20.98 -19.19
N ASP A 157 13.64 -21.80 -19.48
CA ASP A 157 15.05 -21.36 -19.61
C ASP A 157 15.30 -20.45 -20.83
N SER A 158 14.26 -20.17 -21.64
CA SER A 158 14.34 -19.48 -22.94
C SER A 158 13.87 -18.02 -22.93
N GLY A 159 13.53 -17.44 -21.77
CA GLY A 159 13.19 -16.01 -21.65
C GLY A 159 14.44 -15.16 -21.39
N GLU A 160 14.49 -13.93 -21.93
CA GLU A 160 15.67 -13.05 -21.92
C GLU A 160 16.29 -12.77 -20.53
N ILE A 161 15.55 -12.96 -19.43
CA ILE A 161 16.07 -12.84 -18.06
C ILE A 161 15.41 -13.88 -17.13
N VAL A 162 15.99 -15.07 -17.01
CA VAL A 162 15.59 -16.00 -15.93
C VAL A 162 16.20 -15.50 -14.63
N LEU A 163 15.37 -15.00 -13.72
CA LEU A 163 15.83 -14.66 -12.36
C LEU A 163 16.33 -15.93 -11.67
N SER A 164 17.62 -15.97 -11.37
CA SER A 164 18.24 -17.09 -10.65
C SER A 164 17.87 -17.13 -9.17
N LYS A 165 17.27 -16.05 -8.66
CA LYS A 165 16.89 -15.81 -7.26
C LYS A 165 15.64 -14.95 -7.18
N VAL A 166 14.98 -14.95 -6.02
CA VAL A 166 13.85 -14.06 -5.75
C VAL A 166 14.37 -12.66 -5.45
N VAL A 167 13.94 -11.69 -6.24
CA VAL A 167 14.29 -10.27 -6.13
C VAL A 167 13.01 -9.47 -5.87
N ILE A 168 13.05 -8.57 -4.88
CA ILE A 168 11.96 -7.60 -4.70
C ILE A 168 12.09 -6.54 -5.80
N PRO A 169 11.10 -6.40 -6.71
CA PRO A 169 11.19 -5.41 -7.77
C PRO A 169 11.02 -4.01 -7.19
N GLU A 170 11.63 -3.03 -7.83
CA GLU A 170 11.37 -1.64 -7.45
C GLU A 170 9.94 -1.22 -7.86
N PHE A 171 9.53 -1.58 -9.08
CA PHE A 171 8.23 -1.27 -9.63
C PHE A 171 7.51 -2.53 -10.15
N VAL A 172 6.19 -2.51 -10.04
CA VAL A 172 5.26 -3.43 -10.68
C VAL A 172 4.49 -2.65 -11.73
N VAL A 173 4.45 -3.17 -12.96
CA VAL A 173 3.62 -2.61 -14.04
C VAL A 173 2.24 -3.24 -13.96
N VAL A 174 1.25 -2.46 -13.52
CA VAL A 174 -0.12 -2.90 -13.24
C VAL A 174 -1.02 -2.55 -14.42
N HIS A 175 -1.61 -3.56 -15.03
CA HIS A 175 -2.56 -3.41 -16.14
C HIS A 175 -4.00 -3.33 -15.65
N ASP A 176 -4.69 -2.23 -15.94
CA ASP A 176 -5.98 -1.88 -15.36
C ASP A 176 -7.18 -2.53 -16.05
N GLY A 177 -7.16 -3.86 -16.16
CA GLY A 177 -8.19 -4.63 -16.82
C GLY A 177 -7.84 -6.12 -16.88
N PRO A 178 -8.69 -6.95 -17.50
CA PRO A 178 -8.32 -8.32 -17.83
C PRO A 178 -7.14 -8.32 -18.82
N PRO A 179 -6.30 -9.39 -18.86
CA PRO A 179 -5.11 -9.42 -19.72
C PRO A 179 -5.38 -9.17 -21.22
N SER A 180 -6.60 -9.44 -21.67
CA SER A 180 -7.02 -9.31 -23.06
C SER A 180 -7.49 -7.91 -23.46
N ASP A 181 -7.52 -6.93 -22.55
CA ASP A 181 -7.98 -5.57 -22.85
C ASP A 181 -6.81 -4.67 -23.30
N PRO A 182 -6.63 -4.41 -24.60
CA PRO A 182 -5.51 -3.60 -25.07
C PRO A 182 -5.68 -2.10 -24.76
N ASN A 183 -6.87 -1.66 -24.34
CA ASN A 183 -7.16 -0.24 -24.07
C ASN A 183 -6.99 0.12 -22.59
N ALA A 184 -6.82 -0.87 -21.72
CA ALA A 184 -6.59 -0.65 -20.30
C ALA A 184 -5.23 0.03 -20.05
N ALA A 185 -5.22 0.99 -19.13
CA ALA A 185 -4.02 1.74 -18.76
C ALA A 185 -3.01 0.83 -18.04
N ASN A 186 -1.73 1.17 -18.16
CA ASN A 186 -0.64 0.55 -17.39
C ASN A 186 -0.10 1.56 -16.37
N TYR A 187 -0.12 1.20 -15.10
CA TYR A 187 0.44 2.02 -14.02
C TYR A 187 1.78 1.45 -13.54
N TYR A 188 2.78 2.33 -13.45
CA TYR A 188 4.08 2.00 -12.86
C TYR A 188 4.05 2.33 -11.37
N VAL A 189 3.89 1.31 -10.54
CA VAL A 189 3.66 1.46 -9.10
C VAL A 189 4.84 0.86 -8.35
N ARG A 190 5.36 1.54 -7.31
CA ARG A 190 6.40 0.95 -6.46
C ARG A 190 5.85 -0.32 -5.83
N TYR A 191 6.67 -1.36 -5.71
CA TYR A 191 6.22 -2.65 -5.19
C TYR A 191 5.49 -2.52 -3.85
N ARG A 192 6.06 -1.77 -2.90
CA ARG A 192 5.43 -1.53 -1.59
C ARG A 192 4.07 -0.84 -1.70
N ASP A 193 3.99 0.22 -2.50
CA ASP A 193 2.75 0.97 -2.73
C ASP A 193 1.69 0.07 -3.36
N TYR A 194 2.09 -0.83 -4.28
CA TYR A 194 1.21 -1.83 -4.87
C TYR A 194 0.66 -2.79 -3.81
N ILE A 195 1.52 -3.36 -2.95
CA ILE A 195 1.07 -4.30 -1.92
C ILE A 195 0.14 -3.61 -0.91
N LYS A 196 0.45 -2.38 -0.47
CA LYS A 196 -0.42 -1.61 0.45
C LYS A 196 -1.79 -1.33 -0.18
N ASN A 197 -1.80 -0.98 -1.46
CA ASN A 197 -3.03 -0.74 -2.21
C ASN A 197 -3.88 -2.02 -2.35
N VAL A 198 -3.26 -3.13 -2.73
CA VAL A 198 -3.96 -4.42 -2.86
C VAL A 198 -4.50 -4.88 -1.52
N ALA A 199 -3.69 -4.85 -0.45
CA ALA A 199 -4.16 -5.20 0.87
C ALA A 199 -5.33 -4.31 1.32
N SER A 200 -5.25 -3.00 1.12
CA SER A 200 -6.34 -2.06 1.44
C SER A 200 -7.57 -2.24 0.54
N SER A 201 -7.43 -2.97 -0.57
CA SER A 201 -8.51 -3.30 -1.49
C SER A 201 -9.18 -4.64 -1.20
N GLU A 202 -8.41 -5.58 -0.66
CA GLU A 202 -8.76 -6.99 -0.56
C GLU A 202 -9.11 -7.43 0.86
N ILE A 203 -8.64 -6.71 1.89
CA ILE A 203 -8.91 -7.03 3.30
C ILE A 203 -9.32 -5.78 4.07
N TYR A 204 -9.92 -5.96 5.26
CA TYR A 204 -10.24 -4.87 6.16
C TYR A 204 -9.08 -4.59 7.12
N SER A 205 -8.77 -3.32 7.32
CA SER A 205 -7.68 -2.85 8.18
C SER A 205 -7.94 -3.03 9.68
N THR A 206 -9.17 -3.36 10.06
CA THR A 206 -9.64 -3.61 11.44
C THR A 206 -9.33 -5.02 11.94
N TRP A 207 -8.89 -5.92 11.06
CA TRP A 207 -8.67 -7.31 11.41
C TRP A 207 -7.44 -7.53 12.30
N PRO A 208 -7.38 -8.66 13.05
CA PRO A 208 -6.23 -8.99 13.89
C PRO A 208 -4.89 -8.95 13.13
N ASP A 209 -3.81 -8.58 13.82
CA ASP A 209 -2.47 -8.44 13.23
C ASP A 209 -2.00 -9.74 12.54
N SER A 210 -2.21 -10.91 13.15
CA SER A 210 -1.85 -12.19 12.54
C SER A 210 -2.62 -12.47 11.24
N THR A 211 -3.89 -12.06 11.16
CA THR A 211 -4.74 -12.12 9.97
C THR A 211 -4.22 -11.19 8.87
N LEU A 212 -3.93 -9.93 9.20
CA LEU A 212 -3.36 -8.96 8.26
C LEU A 212 -2.05 -9.50 7.67
N ARG A 213 -1.15 -10.00 8.53
CA ARG A 213 0.13 -10.59 8.12
C ARG A 213 -0.02 -11.79 7.20
N ALA A 214 -0.93 -12.72 7.51
CA ALA A 214 -1.13 -13.91 6.68
C ALA A 214 -1.66 -13.55 5.28
N ASN A 215 -2.63 -12.63 5.21
CA ASN A 215 -3.17 -12.15 3.94
C ASN A 215 -2.14 -11.35 3.14
N ILE A 216 -1.39 -10.44 3.79
CA ILE A 216 -0.36 -9.65 3.12
C ILE A 216 0.77 -10.53 2.60
N LEU A 217 1.21 -11.56 3.33
CA LEU A 217 2.19 -12.54 2.84
C LEU A 217 1.68 -13.31 1.61
N ALA A 218 0.38 -13.67 1.59
CA ALA A 218 -0.23 -14.29 0.42
C ALA A 218 -0.28 -13.33 -0.78
N ILE A 219 -0.61 -12.05 -0.55
CA ILE A 219 -0.61 -11.01 -1.59
C ILE A 219 0.79 -10.82 -2.17
N MET A 220 1.79 -10.71 -1.29
CA MET A 220 3.19 -10.53 -1.64
C MET A 220 3.76 -11.70 -2.42
N SER A 221 3.53 -12.93 -1.95
CA SER A 221 4.03 -14.14 -2.61
C SER A 221 3.38 -14.32 -3.98
N PHE A 222 2.09 -14.00 -4.12
CA PHE A 222 1.42 -13.96 -5.43
C PHE A 222 2.12 -12.98 -6.38
N THR A 223 2.35 -11.74 -5.95
CA THR A 223 3.00 -10.71 -6.79
C THR A 223 4.42 -11.12 -7.17
N LEU A 224 5.20 -11.61 -6.22
CA LEU A 224 6.57 -12.04 -6.48
C LEU A 224 6.62 -13.29 -7.37
N ASN A 225 5.62 -14.16 -7.33
CA ASN A 225 5.50 -15.24 -8.31
C ASN A 225 5.31 -14.69 -9.73
N ARG A 226 4.41 -13.71 -9.94
CA ARG A 226 4.19 -13.08 -11.25
C ARG A 226 5.46 -12.41 -11.80
N VAL A 227 6.22 -11.77 -10.92
CA VAL A 227 7.50 -11.13 -11.23
C VAL A 227 8.55 -12.20 -11.58
N TYR A 228 8.77 -13.17 -10.69
CA TYR A 228 9.80 -14.20 -10.83
C TYR A 228 9.62 -15.04 -12.11
N THR A 229 8.38 -15.39 -12.40
CA THR A 229 8.03 -16.24 -13.55
C THR A 229 7.83 -15.46 -14.84
N GLU A 230 7.93 -14.13 -14.77
CA GLU A 230 7.58 -13.20 -15.85
C GLU A 230 6.25 -13.58 -16.53
N TRP A 231 5.25 -13.96 -15.72
CA TRP A 231 4.09 -14.73 -16.16
C TRP A 231 3.39 -14.18 -17.40
N TYR A 232 3.20 -12.86 -17.45
CA TYR A 232 2.57 -12.17 -18.56
C TYR A 232 3.57 -11.81 -19.68
N ARG A 233 4.80 -11.44 -19.35
CA ARG A 233 5.83 -11.13 -20.36
C ARG A 233 6.19 -12.34 -21.22
N ASN A 234 6.28 -13.52 -20.61
CA ASN A 234 6.45 -14.79 -21.31
C ASN A 234 5.26 -15.18 -22.21
N LYS A 235 4.14 -14.44 -22.14
CA LYS A 235 2.98 -14.58 -23.04
C LYS A 235 2.85 -13.42 -24.04
N GLY A 236 3.86 -12.56 -24.14
CA GLY A 236 3.90 -11.43 -25.08
C GLY A 236 3.26 -10.15 -24.57
N TYR A 237 2.91 -10.06 -23.28
CA TYR A 237 2.42 -8.82 -22.68
C TYR A 237 3.55 -7.94 -22.15
N ASN A 238 3.32 -6.64 -22.02
CA ASN A 238 4.32 -5.67 -21.52
C ASN A 238 4.11 -5.26 -20.05
N PHE A 239 3.20 -5.93 -19.34
CA PHE A 239 2.89 -5.66 -17.94
C PHE A 239 3.26 -6.84 -17.03
N THR A 240 3.25 -6.58 -15.71
CA THR A 240 3.64 -7.57 -14.69
C THR A 240 2.44 -8.30 -14.11
N ILE A 241 1.33 -7.58 -13.89
CA ILE A 241 0.15 -8.07 -13.18
C ILE A 241 -1.07 -7.24 -13.61
N THR A 242 -2.27 -7.79 -13.45
CA THR A 242 -3.55 -7.14 -13.76
C THR A 242 -4.32 -6.68 -12.52
N THR A 243 -5.31 -5.80 -12.68
CA THR A 243 -6.24 -5.38 -11.61
C THR A 243 -7.49 -6.27 -11.48
N SER A 244 -7.61 -7.27 -12.36
CA SER A 244 -8.77 -8.16 -12.42
C SER A 244 -8.70 -9.25 -11.35
N THR A 245 -9.69 -9.30 -10.45
CA THR A 245 -9.76 -10.32 -9.37
C THR A 245 -9.85 -11.75 -9.89
N ALA A 246 -10.35 -11.93 -11.11
CA ALA A 246 -10.41 -13.22 -11.79
C ALA A 246 -9.02 -13.77 -12.10
N PHE A 247 -8.07 -12.91 -12.47
CA PHE A 247 -6.74 -13.33 -12.91
C PHE A 247 -5.68 -13.09 -11.85
N ASP A 248 -5.71 -11.91 -11.22
CA ASP A 248 -4.72 -11.47 -10.24
C ASP A 248 -5.40 -10.87 -9.02
N GLN A 249 -5.02 -9.67 -8.60
CA GLN A 249 -5.38 -9.09 -7.31
C GLN A 249 -5.98 -7.70 -7.53
N LYS A 250 -6.91 -7.30 -6.67
CA LYS A 250 -7.56 -5.99 -6.83
C LYS A 250 -6.60 -4.87 -6.47
N PHE A 251 -6.17 -4.13 -7.48
CA PHE A 251 -5.55 -2.82 -7.33
C PHE A 251 -6.53 -1.74 -7.82
N VAL A 252 -6.47 -0.55 -7.20
CA VAL A 252 -7.26 0.62 -7.59
C VAL A 252 -6.38 1.86 -7.58
N TYR A 253 -6.29 2.53 -8.73
CA TYR A 253 -5.56 3.78 -8.85
C TYR A 253 -6.12 4.85 -7.89
N GLY A 254 -5.24 5.52 -7.15
CA GLY A 254 -5.58 6.61 -6.23
C GLY A 254 -6.29 6.21 -4.93
N ARG A 255 -6.45 4.91 -4.64
CA ARG A 255 -7.06 4.42 -3.40
C ARG A 255 -6.26 4.80 -2.15
N ASN A 256 -6.96 5.19 -1.08
CA ASN A 256 -6.36 5.36 0.24
C ASN A 256 -5.89 4.02 0.84
N ILE A 257 -4.85 4.11 1.66
CA ILE A 257 -4.31 2.97 2.40
C ILE A 257 -4.56 3.15 3.90
N PHE A 258 -4.32 2.11 4.69
CA PHE A 258 -4.48 2.16 6.14
C PHE A 258 -3.15 1.98 6.85
N GLN A 259 -2.97 2.67 7.98
CA GLN A 259 -1.72 2.63 8.74
C GLN A 259 -1.39 1.22 9.22
N SER A 260 -2.36 0.48 9.77
CA SER A 260 -2.18 -0.91 10.24
C SER A 260 -1.66 -1.83 9.12
N ILE A 261 -2.22 -1.71 7.92
CA ILE A 261 -1.76 -2.44 6.73
C ILE A 261 -0.36 -1.97 6.32
N SER A 262 -0.11 -0.65 6.31
CA SER A 262 1.16 -0.07 5.90
C SER A 262 2.31 -0.54 6.80
N ASP A 263 2.08 -0.58 8.11
CA ASP A 263 3.05 -1.03 9.11
C ASP A 263 3.43 -2.49 8.89
N VAL A 264 2.45 -3.35 8.62
CA VAL A 264 2.68 -4.77 8.33
C VAL A 264 3.47 -4.91 7.02
N VAL A 265 3.06 -4.24 5.94
CA VAL A 265 3.77 -4.31 4.65
C VAL A 265 5.21 -3.85 4.78
N ASP A 266 5.46 -2.72 5.46
CA ASP A 266 6.83 -2.18 5.59
C ASP A 266 7.73 -3.08 6.45
N GLU A 267 7.17 -3.86 7.38
CA GLU A 267 7.91 -4.89 8.12
C GLU A 267 8.26 -6.08 7.22
N MET A 268 7.30 -6.59 6.46
CA MET A 268 7.46 -7.87 5.78
C MET A 268 7.79 -7.77 4.30
N PHE A 269 8.04 -6.59 3.73
CA PHE A 269 8.17 -6.37 2.27
C PHE A 269 9.24 -7.22 1.55
N GLN A 270 10.17 -7.86 2.28
CA GLN A 270 11.15 -8.81 1.72
C GLN A 270 10.69 -10.26 1.80
N ASN A 271 9.63 -10.53 2.54
CA ASN A 271 9.16 -11.87 2.79
C ASN A 271 8.27 -12.39 1.67
N TYR A 272 8.31 -13.70 1.49
CA TYR A 272 7.45 -14.42 0.56
C TYR A 272 7.26 -15.86 1.02
N LEU A 273 6.26 -16.52 0.45
CA LEU A 273 5.91 -17.88 0.83
C LEU A 273 6.62 -18.88 -0.07
N SER A 274 7.20 -19.90 0.55
CA SER A 274 8.08 -20.88 -0.09
C SER A 274 7.73 -22.30 0.33
N ARG A 275 8.11 -23.26 -0.51
CA ARG A 275 8.06 -24.70 -0.22
C ARG A 275 9.44 -25.35 -0.37
N PRO A 276 9.70 -26.48 0.31
CA PRO A 276 10.94 -27.22 0.14
C PRO A 276 11.17 -27.60 -1.31
N ASN A 277 12.40 -27.41 -1.80
CA ASN A 277 12.81 -27.70 -3.18
C ASN A 277 12.10 -26.89 -4.28
N VAL A 278 11.37 -25.82 -3.93
CA VAL A 278 10.76 -24.90 -4.89
C VAL A 278 11.52 -23.57 -4.85
N ARG A 279 12.08 -23.16 -6.00
CA ARG A 279 12.89 -21.92 -6.10
C ARG A 279 12.04 -20.65 -6.22
N GLN A 280 10.90 -20.73 -6.90
CA GLN A 280 10.00 -19.59 -7.10
C GLN A 280 9.16 -19.32 -5.84
N PRO A 281 8.72 -18.06 -5.60
CA PRO A 281 7.65 -17.78 -4.65
C PRO A 281 6.40 -18.58 -5.03
N ILE A 282 5.64 -19.03 -4.05
CA ILE A 282 4.40 -19.77 -4.31
C ILE A 282 3.33 -18.80 -4.80
N LEU A 283 2.64 -19.15 -5.91
CA LEU A 283 1.45 -18.41 -6.33
C LEU A 283 0.29 -18.71 -5.36
N THR A 284 0.22 -17.91 -4.30
CA THR A 284 -0.77 -18.04 -3.24
C THR A 284 -2.07 -17.36 -3.62
N GLN A 285 -2.90 -18.08 -4.38
CA GLN A 285 -4.28 -17.70 -4.59
C GLN A 285 -5.03 -17.67 -3.25
N TYR A 286 -6.02 -16.79 -3.15
CA TYR A 286 -6.90 -16.59 -2.01
C TYR A 286 -8.30 -16.17 -2.52
N CYS A 287 -9.31 -16.31 -1.68
CA CYS A 287 -10.68 -15.87 -1.98
C CYS A 287 -11.40 -15.41 -0.70
N ASP A 288 -12.54 -14.74 -0.82
CA ASP A 288 -13.25 -14.23 0.36
C ASP A 288 -13.61 -15.35 1.35
N GLY A 289 -13.92 -16.54 0.83
CA GLY A 289 -14.27 -17.74 1.58
C GLY A 289 -15.65 -17.68 2.24
N GLN A 290 -16.48 -16.69 1.86
CA GLN A 290 -17.87 -16.59 2.25
C GLN A 290 -18.75 -16.75 1.02
N ARG A 291 -18.65 -15.81 0.06
CA ARG A 291 -19.50 -15.82 -1.14
C ARG A 291 -18.96 -16.77 -2.19
N VAL A 292 -17.65 -17.00 -2.17
CA VAL A 292 -16.94 -17.90 -3.06
C VAL A 292 -16.25 -18.98 -2.22
N THR A 293 -16.44 -20.24 -2.59
CA THR A 293 -15.71 -21.36 -1.98
C THR A 293 -14.27 -21.39 -2.51
N CYS A 294 -13.29 -21.33 -1.61
CA CYS A 294 -11.88 -21.37 -1.97
C CYS A 294 -11.43 -22.81 -2.32
N SER A 295 -10.63 -22.97 -3.37
CA SER A 295 -10.10 -24.28 -3.80
C SER A 295 -8.78 -24.62 -3.08
N ASN A 296 -8.85 -24.98 -1.79
CA ASN A 296 -7.68 -25.20 -0.92
C ASN A 296 -6.73 -23.99 -0.83
N TRP A 297 -7.31 -22.79 -0.92
CA TRP A 297 -6.62 -21.52 -0.79
C TRP A 297 -6.97 -20.86 0.54
N LEU A 298 -6.22 -19.82 0.90
CA LEU A 298 -6.58 -18.97 2.02
C LEU A 298 -7.98 -18.38 1.81
N SER A 299 -8.86 -18.68 2.76
CA SER A 299 -10.15 -18.00 2.94
C SER A 299 -9.89 -16.74 3.76
N GLN A 300 -10.20 -15.56 3.22
CA GLN A 300 -9.93 -14.30 3.90
C GLN A 300 -10.74 -14.19 5.20
N TRP A 301 -12.06 -14.45 5.15
CA TRP A 301 -12.89 -14.51 6.36
C TRP A 301 -12.48 -15.65 7.29
N GLY A 302 -12.13 -16.81 6.75
CA GLY A 302 -11.65 -17.93 7.55
C GLY A 302 -10.36 -17.62 8.29
N SER A 303 -9.41 -16.94 7.64
CA SER A 303 -8.18 -16.46 8.26
C SER A 303 -8.44 -15.45 9.37
N LYS A 304 -9.46 -14.59 9.21
CA LYS A 304 -9.90 -13.65 10.25
C LYS A 304 -10.37 -14.39 11.50
N TYR A 305 -11.20 -15.41 11.35
CA TYR A 305 -11.67 -16.20 12.49
C TYR A 305 -10.55 -16.97 13.19
N LEU A 306 -9.56 -17.49 12.45
CA LEU A 306 -8.38 -18.10 13.06
C LEU A 306 -7.55 -17.05 13.84
N GLY A 307 -7.41 -15.84 13.30
CA GLY A 307 -6.78 -14.73 14.02
C GLY A 307 -7.50 -14.35 15.31
N ASP A 308 -8.84 -14.33 15.32
CA ASP A 308 -9.63 -14.10 16.54
C ASP A 308 -9.40 -15.20 17.60
N GLN A 309 -9.04 -16.40 17.16
CA GLN A 309 -8.66 -17.53 18.02
C GLN A 309 -7.20 -17.49 18.46
N ASN A 310 -6.48 -16.40 18.18
CA ASN A 310 -5.05 -16.19 18.48
C ASN A 310 -4.12 -17.16 17.75
N TYR A 311 -4.50 -17.64 16.56
CA TYR A 311 -3.54 -18.34 15.70
C TYR A 311 -2.46 -17.38 15.23
N GLU A 312 -1.22 -17.85 15.25
CA GLU A 312 -0.07 -17.12 14.73
C GLU A 312 -0.09 -17.08 13.20
N THR A 313 0.58 -16.09 12.61
CA THR A 313 0.63 -15.90 11.14
C THR A 313 0.99 -17.18 10.38
N ILE A 314 2.01 -17.91 10.84
CA ILE A 314 2.45 -19.14 10.16
C ILE A 314 1.46 -20.30 10.34
N GLU A 315 0.71 -20.34 11.44
CA GLU A 315 -0.30 -21.35 11.69
C GLU A 315 -1.49 -21.15 10.76
N ILE A 316 -1.95 -19.89 10.60
CA ILE A 316 -2.98 -19.53 9.62
C ILE A 316 -2.55 -19.93 8.20
N LEU A 317 -1.32 -19.61 7.81
CA LEU A 317 -0.80 -19.95 6.48
C LEU A 317 -0.72 -21.47 6.26
N ARG A 318 -0.27 -22.23 7.24
CA ARG A 318 -0.17 -23.70 7.15
C ARG A 318 -1.53 -24.37 7.18
N TYR A 319 -2.50 -23.80 7.89
CA TYR A 319 -3.89 -24.28 7.86
C TYR A 319 -4.45 -24.32 6.43
N TYR A 320 -4.18 -23.30 5.62
CA TYR A 320 -4.68 -23.22 4.25
C TYR A 320 -3.75 -23.81 3.19
N TYR A 321 -2.44 -23.59 3.31
CA TYR A 321 -1.48 -23.98 2.28
C TYR A 321 -0.64 -25.23 2.64
N GLY A 322 -0.90 -25.85 3.79
CA GLY A 322 -0.23 -27.06 4.26
C GLY A 322 1.05 -26.81 5.09
N ASP A 323 1.41 -27.80 5.90
CA ASP A 323 2.48 -27.71 6.92
C ASP A 323 3.89 -27.46 6.38
N ASN A 324 4.14 -27.81 5.12
CA ASN A 324 5.43 -27.58 4.46
C ASN A 324 5.58 -26.12 3.95
N MET A 325 4.62 -25.24 4.23
CA MET A 325 4.75 -23.82 3.96
C MET A 325 5.68 -23.14 4.98
N PHE A 326 6.57 -22.27 4.50
CA PHE A 326 7.39 -21.41 5.35
C PHE A 326 7.57 -20.02 4.74
N ILE A 327 7.85 -19.06 5.63
CA ILE A 327 8.15 -17.68 5.27
C ILE A 327 9.64 -17.60 4.96
N ASN A 328 9.97 -17.18 3.75
CA ASN A 328 11.34 -16.94 3.31
C ASN A 328 11.57 -15.44 3.12
N THR A 329 12.82 -15.02 2.97
CA THR A 329 13.21 -13.62 2.75
C THR A 329 14.00 -13.50 1.46
N ALA A 330 13.65 -12.56 0.60
CA ALA A 330 14.37 -12.29 -0.64
C ALA A 330 15.81 -11.84 -0.34
N GLU A 331 16.77 -12.32 -1.13
CA GLU A 331 18.18 -11.98 -0.92
C GLU A 331 18.51 -10.57 -1.40
N GLU A 332 17.76 -10.05 -2.38
CA GLU A 332 18.07 -8.81 -3.10
C GLU A 332 16.82 -7.94 -3.27
N ILE A 333 17.01 -6.62 -3.15
CA ILE A 333 15.99 -5.61 -3.44
C ILE A 333 16.51 -4.74 -4.57
N SER A 334 15.80 -4.76 -5.70
CA SER A 334 16.19 -3.99 -6.87
C SER A 334 16.14 -2.48 -6.58
N GLY A 335 17.19 -1.76 -7.00
CA GLY A 335 17.28 -0.32 -6.86
C GLY A 335 17.72 0.19 -5.48
N ILE A 336 17.91 -0.67 -4.46
CA ILE A 336 18.41 -0.25 -3.14
C ILE A 336 19.94 -0.44 -3.06
N PRO A 337 20.70 0.59 -2.66
CA PRO A 337 22.16 0.55 -2.69
C PRO A 337 22.78 -0.38 -1.63
N ALA A 338 22.14 -0.59 -0.48
CA ALA A 338 22.62 -1.58 0.50
C ALA A 338 21.54 -2.08 1.48
N SER A 339 21.71 -3.34 1.91
CA SER A 339 20.83 -4.00 2.89
C SER A 339 21.06 -3.53 4.34
N TRP A 340 19.99 -3.66 5.14
CA TRP A 340 20.00 -3.40 6.57
C TRP A 340 21.00 -4.32 7.30
N PRO A 341 21.83 -3.80 8.22
CA PRO A 341 22.94 -4.55 8.79
C PRO A 341 22.56 -5.61 9.85
N ARG A 342 21.27 -5.90 10.03
CA ARG A 342 20.73 -6.85 11.03
C ARG A 342 20.84 -6.42 12.50
N TYR A 343 21.08 -5.12 12.73
CA TYR A 343 21.01 -4.49 14.05
C TYR A 343 20.55 -3.02 13.90
N ASN A 344 19.98 -2.46 14.97
CA ASN A 344 19.48 -1.08 14.98
C ASN A 344 20.64 -0.07 15.10
N LEU A 345 20.51 1.10 14.48
CA LEU A 345 21.43 2.22 14.71
C LEU A 345 20.79 3.24 15.64
N GLU A 346 21.47 3.54 16.74
CA GLU A 346 21.02 4.45 17.79
C GLU A 346 22.21 5.27 18.33
N VAL A 347 21.96 6.20 19.27
CA VAL A 347 22.99 7.08 19.81
C VAL A 347 24.17 6.27 20.36
N GLY A 348 25.37 6.57 19.87
CA GLY A 348 26.61 5.85 20.18
C GLY A 348 27.03 4.82 19.14
N ALA A 349 26.17 4.47 18.17
CA ALA A 349 26.57 3.66 17.02
C ALA A 349 27.57 4.42 16.13
N ALA A 350 28.50 3.70 15.50
CA ALA A 350 29.47 4.27 14.57
C ALA A 350 29.84 3.30 13.43
N GLY A 351 30.37 3.84 12.34
CA GLY A 351 30.92 3.08 11.20
C GLY A 351 30.20 3.35 9.88
N ASP A 352 30.55 2.57 8.86
CA ASP A 352 30.11 2.81 7.48
C ASP A 352 28.58 2.79 7.31
N LYS A 353 27.88 1.95 8.09
CA LYS A 353 26.42 1.89 8.06
C LYS A 353 25.75 3.15 8.61
N VAL A 354 26.36 3.79 9.62
CA VAL A 354 25.91 5.09 10.13
C VAL A 354 26.17 6.16 9.08
N ARG A 355 27.40 6.21 8.54
CA ARG A 355 27.77 7.17 7.49
C ARG A 355 26.82 7.08 6.29
N GLN A 356 26.53 5.86 5.85
CA GLN A 356 25.61 5.60 4.74
C GLN A 356 24.22 6.21 4.99
N ILE A 357 23.62 5.99 6.16
CA ILE A 357 22.30 6.58 6.47
C ILE A 357 22.39 8.10 6.59
N GLN A 358 23.46 8.64 7.15
CA GLN A 358 23.65 10.08 7.21
C GLN A 358 23.76 10.72 5.81
N GLU A 359 24.47 10.08 4.87
CA GLU A 359 24.55 10.51 3.47
C GLU A 359 23.18 10.49 2.79
N GLN A 360 22.40 9.43 3.01
CA GLN A 360 21.06 9.31 2.46
C GLN A 360 20.13 10.39 3.03
N LEU A 361 20.11 10.58 4.34
CA LEU A 361 19.31 11.62 5.00
C LEU A 361 19.70 13.03 4.55
N ALA A 362 21.00 13.32 4.42
CA ALA A 362 21.49 14.61 3.93
C ALA A 362 21.08 14.88 2.47
N ARG A 363 20.89 13.84 1.65
CA ARG A 363 20.33 13.99 0.30
C ARG A 363 18.82 14.18 0.33
N ILE A 364 18.11 13.43 1.17
CA ILE A 364 16.65 13.53 1.33
C ILE A 364 16.26 14.93 1.84
N SER A 365 17.03 15.53 2.76
CA SER A 365 16.74 16.86 3.30
C SER A 365 16.73 17.97 2.25
N GLN A 366 17.34 17.75 1.07
CA GLN A 366 17.28 18.70 -0.05
C GLN A 366 15.89 18.74 -0.71
N ALA A 367 15.16 17.62 -0.71
CA ALA A 367 13.79 17.53 -1.22
C ALA A 367 12.73 17.67 -0.12
N TYR A 368 13.09 17.38 1.14
CA TYR A 368 12.26 17.49 2.33
C TYR A 368 12.93 18.44 3.35
N PRO A 369 12.82 19.77 3.19
CA PRO A 369 13.56 20.75 3.99
C PRO A 369 13.24 20.74 5.48
N ALA A 370 12.09 20.18 5.86
CA ALA A 370 11.70 19.97 7.25
C ALA A 370 12.65 19.00 7.99
N ILE A 371 13.39 18.15 7.29
CA ILE A 371 14.39 17.24 7.87
C ILE A 371 15.71 18.01 8.10
N PRO A 372 16.23 18.05 9.34
CA PRO A 372 17.52 18.66 9.64
C PRO A 372 18.64 18.11 8.75
N THR A 373 19.43 19.00 8.15
CA THR A 373 20.63 18.61 7.40
C THR A 373 21.74 18.21 8.37
N ILE A 374 22.41 17.09 8.10
CA ILE A 374 23.44 16.50 8.95
C ILE A 374 24.74 16.27 8.17
N THR A 375 25.86 16.23 8.88
CA THR A 375 27.16 15.87 8.29
C THR A 375 27.38 14.36 8.39
N PRO A 376 27.70 13.65 7.30
CA PRO A 376 27.99 12.21 7.34
C PRO A 376 29.37 11.88 7.92
N ASP A 377 29.52 12.03 9.23
CA ASP A 377 30.78 11.74 9.95
C ASP A 377 30.97 10.25 10.28
N GLY A 378 29.90 9.45 10.21
CA GLY A 378 29.88 8.05 10.60
C GLY A 378 29.66 7.83 12.10
N ILE A 379 29.22 8.84 12.84
CA ILE A 379 28.92 8.79 14.28
C ILE A 379 27.45 9.13 14.51
N TYR A 380 26.70 8.21 15.11
CA TYR A 380 25.30 8.43 15.41
C TYR A 380 25.18 9.25 16.70
N GLY A 381 25.22 10.57 16.55
CA GLY A 381 25.02 11.53 17.64
C GLY A 381 23.61 12.11 17.69
N GLU A 382 23.39 13.06 18.60
CA GLU A 382 22.10 13.74 18.79
C GLU A 382 21.56 14.41 17.52
N ALA A 383 22.44 14.95 16.67
CA ALA A 383 22.04 15.53 15.39
C ALA A 383 21.45 14.49 14.43
N THR A 384 22.03 13.29 14.38
CA THR A 384 21.49 12.18 13.56
C THR A 384 20.18 11.68 14.13
N ARG A 385 20.06 11.55 15.47
CA ARG A 385 18.81 11.19 16.13
C ARG A 385 17.68 12.15 15.78
N ALA A 386 17.90 13.46 15.90
CA ALA A 386 16.90 14.48 15.57
C ALA A 386 16.45 14.43 14.10
N ALA A 387 17.39 14.20 13.16
CA ALA A 387 17.06 14.03 11.76
C ALA A 387 16.22 12.77 11.50
N VAL A 388 16.52 11.67 12.19
CA VAL A 388 15.76 10.41 12.11
C VAL A 388 14.37 10.54 12.73
N GLU A 389 14.23 11.19 13.89
CA GLU A 389 12.92 11.46 14.51
C GLU A 389 12.03 12.26 13.55
N LYS A 390 12.58 13.30 12.92
CA LYS A 390 11.83 14.12 11.96
C LYS A 390 11.50 13.35 10.68
N PHE A 391 12.42 12.53 10.17
CA PHE A 391 12.16 11.62 9.05
C PHE A 391 11.03 10.65 9.39
N GLN A 392 11.09 9.99 10.55
CA GLN A 392 10.07 9.04 11.00
C GLN A 392 8.70 9.72 11.10
N SER A 393 8.66 10.93 11.66
CA SER A 393 7.43 11.72 11.77
C SER A 393 6.83 12.05 10.40
N ILE A 394 7.64 12.44 9.41
CA ILE A 394 7.16 12.78 8.06
C ILE A 394 6.62 11.55 7.35
N PHE A 395 7.32 10.42 7.43
CA PHE A 395 6.99 9.20 6.69
C PHE A 395 6.10 8.22 7.45
N GLY A 396 5.46 8.65 8.54
CA GLY A 396 4.47 7.86 9.27
C GLY A 396 5.04 6.63 9.97
N LEU A 397 6.30 6.70 10.40
CA LEU A 397 6.96 5.66 11.19
C LEU A 397 6.88 5.99 12.70
N PRO A 398 7.03 4.99 13.59
CA PRO A 398 7.23 5.26 15.02
C PRO A 398 8.43 6.21 15.24
N VAL A 399 8.20 7.32 15.93
CA VAL A 399 9.21 8.36 16.19
C VAL A 399 10.09 7.96 17.37
N THR A 400 11.03 7.04 17.13
CA THR A 400 11.94 6.48 18.14
C THR A 400 13.31 7.13 18.13
N GLY A 401 13.67 7.80 17.03
CA GLY A 401 15.03 8.28 16.79
C GLY A 401 16.05 7.17 16.57
N VAL A 402 15.60 5.92 16.41
CA VAL A 402 16.40 4.73 16.16
C VAL A 402 16.17 4.27 14.72
N VAL A 403 17.26 4.00 13.99
CA VAL A 403 17.19 3.40 12.65
C VAL A 403 17.10 1.88 12.80
N ASP A 404 15.87 1.42 12.99
CA ASP A 404 15.52 0.01 12.92
C ASP A 404 15.39 -0.48 11.47
N TYR A 405 15.02 -1.75 11.29
CA TYR A 405 14.81 -2.35 9.98
C TYR A 405 13.85 -1.53 9.10
N ARG A 406 12.70 -1.11 9.67
CA ARG A 406 11.66 -0.37 8.93
C ARG A 406 12.19 1.00 8.49
N THR A 407 12.84 1.71 9.41
CA THR A 407 13.41 3.04 9.18
C THR A 407 14.54 2.99 8.15
N TRP A 408 15.46 2.02 8.22
CA TRP A 408 16.56 1.86 7.27
C TRP A 408 16.07 1.81 5.82
N TYR A 409 15.11 0.92 5.57
CA TYR A 409 14.62 0.73 4.22
C TYR A 409 13.70 1.86 3.75
N LYS A 410 12.98 2.51 4.65
CA LYS A 410 12.23 3.72 4.30
C LYS A 410 13.18 4.84 3.87
N ILE A 411 14.28 5.07 4.60
CA ILE A 411 15.32 6.03 4.22
C ILE A 411 15.90 5.66 2.85
N SER A 412 16.27 4.39 2.64
CA SER A 412 16.81 3.94 1.35
C SER A 412 15.81 4.11 0.19
N GLU A 413 14.53 3.82 0.40
CA GLU A 413 13.47 4.01 -0.59
C GLU A 413 13.35 5.49 -1.01
N ILE A 414 13.24 6.39 -0.02
CA ILE A 414 13.09 7.82 -0.25
C ILE A 414 14.36 8.38 -0.89
N TYR A 415 15.55 7.94 -0.45
CA TYR A 415 16.83 8.31 -1.06
C TYR A 415 16.84 8.02 -2.57
N VAL A 416 16.48 6.80 -2.98
CA VAL A 416 16.41 6.40 -4.39
C VAL A 416 15.36 7.22 -5.15
N ALA A 417 14.23 7.54 -4.51
CA ALA A 417 13.22 8.41 -5.12
C ALA A 417 13.77 9.81 -5.42
N VAL A 418 14.46 10.44 -4.45
CA VAL A 418 14.96 11.81 -4.59
C VAL A 418 16.22 11.92 -5.45
N THR A 419 17.06 10.89 -5.52
CA THR A 419 18.25 10.90 -6.39
C THR A 419 17.87 10.83 -7.86
N ARG A 420 16.91 9.97 -8.23
CA ARG A 420 16.42 9.87 -9.61
C ARG A 420 15.70 11.12 -10.10
N ILE A 421 15.05 11.86 -9.19
CA ILE A 421 14.47 13.17 -9.53
C ILE A 421 15.56 14.16 -9.96
N ALA A 422 16.76 14.10 -9.37
CA ALA A 422 17.86 14.99 -9.74
C ALA A 422 18.60 14.57 -11.02
N GLU A 423 18.44 13.32 -11.47
CA GLU A 423 18.98 12.85 -12.76
C GLU A 423 18.07 13.22 -13.96
N LEU A 424 16.84 13.68 -13.68
CA LEU A 424 15.83 14.07 -14.67
C LEU A 424 15.62 15.60 -14.77
N VAL A 425 16.52 16.40 -14.19
CA VAL A 425 16.51 17.88 -14.21
C VAL A 425 17.71 18.41 -14.97
#